data_AF-A0A950FMM6-F1
#
_entry.id   AF-A0A950FMM6-F1
#
_cell.length_a   1.000
_cell.length_b   1.000
_cell.length_c   1.000
_cell.angle_alpha   90.00
_cell.angle_beta   90.00
_cell.angle_gamma   90.00
#
_symmetry.space_group_name_H-M   'P 1'
#
loop_
_entity.id
_entity.type
_entity.pdbx_description
1 polymer ?
#
loop_
_entity_poly.entity_id
_entity_poly.type
_entity_poly.pdbx_seq_one_letter_code
_entity_poly.pdbx_strand_id
1 'polypeptide(L)'
;MPRADPARSPYCASRHLLRNLDDACALRRNPLAQPYFAAAGALRRGDFAADRQALESLRGAVQLALARCREQAAERGHVGVGRICAALLRCELDNAAPAVVAAELGLSERQLRRERRAAHDAFLHAFERVAATPRAPAGAVDLAALRLAHAVELHECGQSALALAACEAMAAAAPLPERRIEALCLAAEAELDAARFEACAQRLAEADAILALRRRELAAGVVSTAREQIDFVAWSLRRHTGAAGGFAMEPPLVVARAGAALDPDEARRALLVRALAAYAMQRWETGDVEHGRDAIRRAQAVLGSLDPSRAKERFALMHADVMLAVLRLPPLNGRAGLLAVEQLAARSGHARRLLPVRAERIGSEVPVLRRPDGICELLLGMFGAAERRTMSLSFATAARLVAQNEADPLRGTDAALLAERFAAPRSAEAMLARCRRAVFALHLGRYDEARALACAIRTGAQELGNGRLHGAAARHLARIALGQHRVREAQRHVREALPLLERYGSYESLREANEIARRLGVN
;
A
#
# COMPACT_ATOMS: atom_id res chain seq x y z
N MET A 1 13.70 -6.18 40.34
CA MET A 1 12.51 -7.06 40.14
C MET A 1 12.97 -8.45 39.75
N PRO A 2 12.44 -9.52 40.36
CA PRO A 2 12.78 -10.89 39.96
C PRO A 2 12.47 -11.11 38.48
N ARG A 3 13.39 -11.76 37.74
CA ARG A 3 13.19 -12.10 36.33
C ARG A 3 11.97 -13.04 36.23
N ALA A 4 11.05 -12.75 35.31
CA ALA A 4 9.86 -13.58 35.12
C ALA A 4 10.28 -15.00 34.72
N ASP A 5 9.80 -16.00 35.46
CA ASP A 5 10.06 -17.41 35.16
C ASP A 5 9.27 -17.82 33.90
N PRO A 6 9.95 -18.16 32.78
CA PRO A 6 9.27 -18.59 31.56
C PRO A 6 8.51 -19.91 31.74
N ALA A 7 8.84 -20.75 32.73
CA ALA A 7 8.16 -22.01 32.99
C ALA A 7 6.81 -21.84 33.72
N ARG A 8 6.52 -20.65 34.27
CA ARG A 8 5.32 -20.39 35.08
C ARG A 8 4.02 -20.62 34.32
N SER A 9 3.97 -20.27 33.03
CA SER A 9 2.79 -20.49 32.19
C SER A 9 3.14 -20.44 30.71
N PRO A 10 2.32 -21.02 29.81
CA PRO A 10 2.57 -20.98 28.36
C PRO A 10 2.61 -19.54 27.80
N TYR A 11 1.82 -18.64 28.39
CA TYR A 11 1.88 -17.21 28.09
C TYR A 11 3.24 -16.59 28.48
N CYS A 12 3.80 -16.93 29.65
CA CYS A 12 5.12 -16.46 30.05
C CYS A 12 6.23 -17.02 29.15
N ALA A 13 6.11 -18.29 28.76
CA ALA A 13 7.04 -18.95 27.85
C ALA A 13 7.05 -18.28 26.47
N SER A 14 5.91 -18.09 25.82
CA SER A 14 5.83 -17.44 24.52
C SER A 14 6.31 -15.98 24.55
N ARG A 15 5.95 -15.23 25.60
CA ARG A 15 6.44 -13.86 25.82
C ARG A 15 7.95 -13.79 25.98
N HIS A 16 8.52 -14.67 26.81
CA HIS A 16 9.96 -14.75 27.01
C HIS A 16 10.68 -15.16 25.72
N LEU A 17 10.12 -16.09 24.96
CA LEU A 17 10.69 -16.54 23.68
C LEU A 17 10.84 -15.36 22.72
N LEU A 18 9.77 -14.61 22.48
CA LEU A 18 9.77 -13.50 21.53
C LEU A 18 10.71 -12.35 21.94
N ARG A 19 10.76 -12.00 23.23
CA ARG A 19 11.62 -10.91 23.73
C ARG A 19 13.13 -11.19 23.66
N ASN A 20 13.50 -12.46 23.60
CA ASN A 20 14.89 -12.89 23.74
C ASN A 20 15.36 -13.68 22.51
N LEU A 21 14.75 -13.46 21.33
CA LEU A 21 15.10 -14.20 20.10
C LEU A 21 16.58 -14.14 19.70
N ASP A 22 17.32 -13.17 20.24
CA ASP A 22 18.74 -12.97 19.98
C ASP A 22 19.64 -13.31 21.19
N ASP A 23 19.08 -13.77 22.31
CA ASP A 23 19.83 -14.12 23.53
C ASP A 23 19.71 -15.62 23.82
N ALA A 24 20.71 -16.39 23.36
CA ALA A 24 20.80 -17.83 23.62
C ALA A 24 20.82 -18.17 25.11
N CYS A 25 21.47 -17.35 25.95
CA CYS A 25 21.59 -17.60 27.38
C CYS A 25 20.22 -17.50 28.08
N ALA A 26 19.43 -16.49 27.72
CA ALA A 26 18.07 -16.35 28.19
C ALA A 26 17.20 -17.50 27.67
N LEU A 27 17.25 -17.79 26.36
CA LEU A 27 16.37 -18.78 25.73
C LEU A 27 16.58 -20.22 26.19
N ARG A 28 17.77 -20.62 26.65
CA ARG A 28 18.01 -21.95 27.24
C ARG A 28 17.10 -22.26 28.44
N ARG A 29 16.58 -21.24 29.12
CA ARG A 29 15.64 -21.38 30.26
C ARG A 29 14.18 -21.51 29.80
N ASN A 30 13.90 -21.26 28.52
CA ASN A 30 12.55 -21.25 27.99
C ASN A 30 12.15 -22.65 27.52
N PRO A 31 11.03 -23.22 28.03
CA PRO A 31 10.63 -24.58 27.68
C PRO A 31 10.33 -24.75 26.17
N LEU A 32 9.91 -23.70 25.47
CA LEU A 32 9.62 -23.76 24.03
C LEU A 32 10.90 -23.76 23.18
N ALA A 33 11.98 -23.16 23.67
CA ALA A 33 13.24 -23.05 22.95
C ALA A 33 14.22 -24.18 23.30
N GLN A 34 14.08 -24.81 24.47
CA GLN A 34 14.95 -25.91 24.94
C GLN A 34 15.22 -27.00 23.89
N PRO A 35 14.23 -27.50 23.13
CA PRO A 35 14.47 -28.52 22.09
C PRO A 35 15.41 -28.08 20.96
N TYR A 36 15.58 -26.78 20.74
CA TYR A 36 16.48 -26.23 19.71
C TYR A 36 17.93 -26.23 20.19
N PHE A 37 18.15 -26.00 21.49
CA PHE A 37 19.49 -26.02 22.10
C PHE A 37 19.92 -27.43 22.53
N ALA A 38 18.98 -28.33 22.86
CA ALA A 38 19.29 -29.71 23.25
C ALA A 38 19.81 -30.54 22.06
N ALA A 39 19.25 -30.33 20.86
CA ALA A 39 19.69 -30.98 19.64
C ALA A 39 21.08 -30.52 19.16
N ALA A 40 21.50 -29.31 19.55
CA ALA A 40 22.82 -28.77 19.21
C ALA A 40 23.96 -29.33 20.09
N GLY A 41 23.64 -30.27 20.98
CA GLY A 41 24.59 -31.14 21.67
C GLY A 41 24.76 -30.84 23.15
N ALA A 42 25.01 -31.91 23.93
CA ALA A 42 25.45 -31.92 25.34
C ALA A 42 26.82 -31.24 25.59
N LEU A 43 27.25 -30.39 24.66
CA LEU A 43 28.53 -29.70 24.64
C LEU A 43 28.44 -28.43 25.51
N ARG A 44 29.56 -28.15 26.16
CA ARG A 44 29.73 -27.15 27.23
C ARG A 44 29.01 -25.83 26.92
N ARG A 45 28.42 -25.20 27.95
CA ARG A 45 27.94 -23.81 27.88
C ARG A 45 29.03 -22.95 27.20
N GLY A 46 28.75 -22.37 26.04
CA GLY A 46 29.67 -21.48 25.34
C GLY A 46 30.07 -21.86 23.90
N ASP A 47 29.52 -22.91 23.29
CA ASP A 47 29.71 -23.13 21.84
C ASP A 47 28.87 -22.12 21.02
N PHE A 48 29.54 -21.05 20.57
CA PHE A 48 28.94 -19.97 19.79
C PHE A 48 28.38 -20.42 18.44
N ALA A 49 28.95 -21.45 17.81
CA ALA A 49 28.48 -21.92 16.51
C ALA A 49 27.18 -22.70 16.66
N ALA A 50 27.13 -23.60 17.66
CA ALA A 50 25.92 -24.34 18.02
C ALA A 50 24.79 -23.40 18.47
N ASP A 51 25.09 -22.39 19.30
CA ASP A 51 24.11 -21.39 19.72
C ASP A 51 23.58 -20.58 18.53
N ARG A 52 24.45 -20.19 17.59
CA ARG A 52 24.02 -19.48 16.38
C ARG A 52 23.04 -20.31 15.54
N GLN A 53 23.38 -21.58 15.28
CA GLN A 53 22.52 -22.48 14.51
C GLN A 53 21.18 -22.75 15.21
N ALA A 54 21.19 -22.92 16.53
CA ALA A 54 19.97 -23.09 17.32
C ALA A 54 19.08 -21.83 17.27
N LEU A 55 19.68 -20.64 17.40
CA LEU A 55 18.96 -19.36 17.26
C LEU A 55 18.38 -19.19 15.85
N GLU A 56 19.12 -19.51 14.80
CA GLU A 56 18.62 -19.45 13.41
C GLU A 56 17.43 -20.39 13.20
N SER A 57 17.53 -21.62 13.69
CA SER A 57 16.45 -22.60 13.64
C SER A 57 15.21 -22.15 14.41
N LEU A 58 15.41 -21.57 15.59
CA LEU A 58 14.35 -21.04 16.43
C LEU A 58 13.67 -19.84 15.78
N ARG A 59 14.44 -18.90 15.20
CA ARG A 59 13.90 -17.76 14.45
C ARG A 59 13.05 -18.23 13.27
N GLY A 60 13.52 -19.23 12.51
CA GLY A 60 12.74 -19.83 11.43
C GLY A 60 11.42 -20.43 11.90
N ALA A 61 11.44 -21.15 13.03
CA ALA A 61 10.22 -21.71 13.62
C ALA A 61 9.25 -20.63 14.10
N VAL A 62 9.76 -19.57 14.74
CA VAL A 62 8.94 -18.43 15.18
C VAL A 62 8.33 -17.71 13.99
N GLN A 63 9.08 -17.50 12.90
CA GLN A 63 8.52 -16.87 11.70
C GLN A 63 7.42 -17.71 11.06
N LEU A 64 7.65 -19.00 10.87
CA LEU A 64 6.63 -19.88 10.31
C LEU A 64 5.39 -19.96 11.21
N ALA A 65 5.58 -19.93 12.54
CA ALA A 65 4.48 -19.84 13.48
C ALA A 65 3.69 -18.54 13.33
N LEU A 66 4.36 -17.39 13.23
CA LEU A 66 3.73 -16.09 13.01
C LEU A 66 3.00 -16.03 11.67
N ALA A 67 3.56 -16.60 10.61
CA ALA A 67 2.91 -16.73 9.30
C ALA A 67 1.63 -17.57 9.40
N ARG A 68 1.69 -18.75 10.05
CA ARG A 68 0.51 -19.59 10.29
C ARG A 68 -0.54 -18.91 11.15
N CYS A 69 -0.14 -18.12 12.16
CA CYS A 69 -1.08 -17.33 12.94
C CYS A 69 -1.85 -16.35 12.07
N ARG A 70 -1.17 -15.71 11.11
CA ARG A 70 -1.80 -14.80 10.16
C ARG A 70 -2.81 -15.52 9.28
N GLU A 71 -2.44 -16.68 8.73
CA GLU A 71 -3.33 -17.51 7.90
C GLU A 71 -4.58 -17.95 8.66
N GLN A 72 -4.41 -18.54 9.86
CA GLN A 72 -5.54 -19.01 10.67
C GLN A 72 -6.46 -17.90 11.15
N ALA A 73 -5.87 -16.74 11.42
CA ALA A 73 -6.65 -15.58 11.83
C ALA A 73 -7.43 -15.00 10.64
N ALA A 74 -6.88 -15.05 9.41
CA ALA A 74 -7.60 -14.65 8.20
C ALA A 74 -8.86 -15.53 7.94
N GLU A 75 -8.80 -16.83 8.26
CA GLU A 75 -9.94 -17.75 8.14
C GLU A 75 -11.11 -17.42 9.09
N ARG A 76 -10.84 -16.75 10.23
CA ARG A 76 -11.85 -16.46 11.27
C ARG A 76 -12.61 -15.14 11.08
N GLY A 77 -12.28 -14.35 10.06
CA GLY A 77 -12.98 -13.13 9.67
C GLY A 77 -12.61 -11.85 10.46
N HIS A 78 -12.49 -10.75 9.70
CA HIS A 78 -12.38 -9.32 10.07
C HIS A 78 -11.26 -8.84 11.00
N VAL A 79 -10.48 -7.84 10.51
CA VAL A 79 -9.70 -6.73 11.14
C VAL A 79 -8.80 -7.02 12.36
N GLY A 80 -9.16 -7.93 13.24
CA GLY A 80 -8.39 -8.31 14.43
C GLY A 80 -7.04 -8.94 14.09
N VAL A 81 -6.89 -9.60 12.94
CA VAL A 81 -5.67 -10.36 12.58
C VAL A 81 -4.41 -9.49 12.54
N GLY A 82 -4.45 -8.43 11.72
CA GLY A 82 -3.33 -7.49 11.58
C GLY A 82 -3.00 -6.82 12.91
N ARG A 83 -4.04 -6.47 13.68
CA ARG A 83 -3.91 -5.84 15.00
C ARG A 83 -3.36 -6.78 16.08
N ILE A 84 -3.81 -8.04 16.14
CA ILE A 84 -3.34 -9.08 17.07
C ILE A 84 -1.87 -9.39 16.79
N CYS A 85 -1.50 -9.55 15.52
CA CYS A 85 -0.10 -9.73 15.14
C CYS A 85 0.73 -8.48 15.44
N ALA A 86 0.24 -7.28 15.13
CA ALA A 86 0.93 -6.02 15.45
C ALA A 86 1.15 -5.85 16.95
N ALA A 87 0.15 -6.17 17.77
CA ALA A 87 0.25 -6.11 19.23
C ALA A 87 1.38 -7.02 19.74
N LEU A 88 1.48 -8.25 19.21
CA LEU A 88 2.51 -9.21 19.58
C LEU A 88 3.89 -8.79 19.10
N LEU A 89 4.05 -8.42 17.83
CA LEU A 89 5.33 -8.00 17.27
C LEU A 89 5.86 -6.74 17.99
N ARG A 90 5.02 -5.72 18.18
CA ARG A 90 5.49 -4.46 18.77
C ARG A 90 5.72 -4.53 20.27
N CYS A 91 4.86 -5.22 21.01
CA CYS A 91 5.06 -5.35 22.47
C CYS A 91 6.19 -6.31 22.83
N GLU A 92 6.44 -7.35 22.02
CA GLU A 92 7.40 -8.40 22.38
C GLU A 92 8.72 -8.33 21.60
N LEU A 93 8.70 -8.09 20.29
CA LEU A 93 9.93 -7.99 19.50
C LEU A 93 10.54 -6.59 19.60
N ASP A 94 9.71 -5.55 19.55
CA ASP A 94 10.19 -4.16 19.58
C ASP A 94 10.21 -3.58 21.01
N ASN A 95 9.70 -4.34 21.98
CA ASN A 95 9.60 -3.96 23.39
C ASN A 95 8.91 -2.60 23.62
N ALA A 96 7.98 -2.22 22.73
CA ALA A 96 7.23 -0.97 22.84
C ALA A 96 6.31 -0.99 24.07
N ALA A 97 6.12 0.18 24.67
CA ALA A 97 5.23 0.32 25.82
C ALA A 97 3.77 -0.02 25.43
N PRO A 98 3.05 -0.87 26.19
CA PRO A 98 1.68 -1.26 25.84
C PRO A 98 0.72 -0.07 25.67
N ALA A 99 0.89 1.00 26.44
CA ALA A 99 0.08 2.22 26.28
C ALA A 99 0.26 2.88 24.90
N VAL A 100 1.50 2.91 24.39
CA VAL A 100 1.83 3.46 23.07
C VAL A 100 1.20 2.58 21.98
N VAL A 101 1.42 1.27 22.06
CA VAL A 101 0.85 0.30 21.10
C VAL A 101 -0.69 0.33 21.13
N ALA A 102 -1.30 0.50 22.31
CA ALA A 102 -2.75 0.61 22.43
C ALA A 102 -3.27 1.86 21.71
N ALA A 103 -2.66 3.03 21.97
CA ALA A 103 -3.04 4.29 21.33
C ALA A 103 -2.91 4.21 19.80
N GLU A 104 -1.81 3.65 19.31
CA GLU A 104 -1.49 3.50 17.89
C GLU A 104 -2.46 2.56 17.15
N LEU A 105 -2.85 1.46 17.79
CA LEU A 105 -3.83 0.52 17.23
C LEU A 105 -5.29 0.98 17.43
N GLY A 106 -5.52 2.13 18.06
CA GLY A 106 -6.86 2.63 18.36
C GLY A 106 -7.59 1.79 19.41
N LEU A 107 -6.86 1.23 20.38
CA LEU A 107 -7.36 0.33 21.41
C LEU A 107 -7.31 0.95 22.80
N SER A 108 -8.24 0.52 23.66
CA SER A 108 -8.03 0.66 25.09
C SER A 108 -6.91 -0.27 25.57
N GLU A 109 -6.17 0.10 26.61
CA GLU A 109 -5.14 -0.79 27.17
C GLU A 109 -5.71 -2.16 27.58
N ARG A 110 -6.93 -2.18 28.12
CA ARG A 110 -7.62 -3.42 28.50
C ARG A 110 -7.88 -4.30 27.28
N GLN A 111 -8.31 -3.71 26.17
CA GLN A 111 -8.52 -4.41 24.92
C GLN A 111 -7.19 -4.92 24.34
N LEU A 112 -6.14 -4.10 24.33
CA LEU A 112 -4.81 -4.54 23.91
C LEU A 112 -4.33 -5.74 24.72
N ARG A 113 -4.49 -5.73 26.06
CA ARG A 113 -4.07 -6.88 26.91
C ARG A 113 -4.83 -8.16 26.55
N ARG A 114 -6.13 -8.07 26.23
CA ARG A 114 -6.95 -9.21 25.78
C ARG A 114 -6.49 -9.72 24.42
N GLU A 115 -6.35 -8.83 23.44
CA GLU A 115 -5.91 -9.17 22.08
C GLU A 115 -4.50 -9.73 22.06
N ARG A 116 -3.58 -9.16 22.86
CA ARG A 116 -2.23 -9.68 23.06
C ARG A 116 -2.23 -11.08 23.66
N ARG A 117 -3.08 -11.36 24.66
CA ARG A 117 -3.17 -12.72 25.22
C ARG A 117 -3.66 -13.73 24.19
N ALA A 118 -4.71 -13.38 23.44
CA ALA A 118 -5.19 -14.21 22.34
C ALA A 118 -4.11 -14.41 21.25
N ALA A 119 -3.30 -13.39 20.97
CA ALA A 119 -2.16 -13.48 20.05
C ALA A 119 -1.14 -14.51 20.51
N HIS A 120 -0.79 -14.50 21.81
CA HIS A 120 0.14 -15.46 22.39
C HIS A 120 -0.39 -16.88 22.36
N ASP A 121 -1.68 -17.08 22.64
CA ASP A 121 -2.31 -18.40 22.59
C ASP A 121 -2.30 -18.96 21.15
N ALA A 122 -2.66 -18.12 20.17
CA ALA A 122 -2.60 -18.49 18.74
C ALA A 122 -1.16 -18.77 18.28
N PHE A 123 -0.21 -17.92 18.68
CA PHE A 123 1.22 -18.09 18.40
C PHE A 123 1.75 -19.40 18.96
N LEU A 124 1.43 -19.71 20.22
CA LEU A 124 1.87 -20.93 20.86
C LEU A 124 1.38 -22.17 20.09
N HIS A 125 0.09 -22.23 19.75
CA HIS A 125 -0.47 -23.35 19.00
C HIS A 125 0.12 -23.48 17.59
N ALA A 126 0.43 -22.37 16.93
CA ALA A 126 1.14 -22.41 15.65
C ALA A 126 2.59 -22.88 15.81
N PHE A 127 3.29 -22.38 16.83
CA PHE A 127 4.67 -22.71 17.13
C PHE A 127 4.86 -24.17 17.49
N GLU A 128 4.01 -24.74 18.34
CA GLU A 128 4.06 -26.16 18.71
C GLU A 128 3.89 -27.08 17.49
N ARG A 129 2.96 -26.74 16.58
CA ARG A 129 2.79 -27.50 15.32
C ARG A 129 3.99 -27.37 14.38
N VAL A 130 4.60 -26.19 14.32
CA VAL A 130 5.83 -25.98 13.54
C VAL A 130 6.98 -26.78 14.15
N ALA A 131 7.15 -26.73 15.47
CA ALA A 131 8.19 -27.45 16.19
C ALA A 131 8.04 -28.97 16.11
N ALA A 132 6.81 -29.48 15.98
CA ALA A 132 6.52 -30.90 15.82
C ALA A 132 6.76 -31.43 14.38
N THR A 133 6.87 -30.56 13.38
CA THR A 133 7.10 -30.97 11.99
C THR A 133 8.59 -31.25 11.78
N PRO A 134 8.99 -32.35 11.10
CA PRO A 134 10.40 -32.65 10.82
C PRO A 134 11.09 -31.47 10.15
N ARG A 135 12.20 -31.01 10.73
CA ARG A 135 12.86 -29.76 10.36
C ARG A 135 13.31 -29.78 8.89
N ALA A 136 12.68 -28.97 8.05
CA ALA A 136 13.34 -28.49 6.84
C ALA A 136 14.61 -27.73 7.28
N PRO A 137 15.73 -27.79 6.53
CA PRO A 137 16.93 -27.03 6.86
C PRO A 137 16.54 -25.56 7.04
N ALA A 138 16.78 -25.03 8.23
CA ALA A 138 16.48 -23.65 8.54
C ALA A 138 17.41 -22.78 7.69
N GLY A 139 16.88 -22.20 6.61
CA GLY A 139 17.56 -21.09 5.95
C GLY A 139 17.85 -20.00 7.00
N ALA A 140 18.98 -19.31 6.88
CA ALA A 140 19.29 -18.19 7.76
C ALA A 140 18.14 -17.18 7.69
N VAL A 141 17.38 -17.11 8.77
CA VAL A 141 16.11 -16.40 8.79
C VAL A 141 16.35 -14.95 9.19
N ASP A 142 16.04 -14.05 8.25
CA ASP A 142 16.26 -12.62 8.38
C ASP A 142 15.11 -11.94 9.14
N LEU A 143 15.37 -11.49 10.37
CA LEU A 143 14.39 -10.76 11.19
C LEU A 143 13.98 -9.42 10.56
N ALA A 144 14.87 -8.78 9.80
CA ALA A 144 14.54 -7.56 9.08
C ALA A 144 13.48 -7.83 8.01
N ALA A 145 13.59 -8.95 7.28
CA ALA A 145 12.58 -9.36 6.30
C ALA A 145 11.19 -9.54 6.94
N LEU A 146 11.10 -10.15 8.13
CA LEU A 146 9.83 -10.27 8.85
C LEU A 146 9.24 -8.91 9.24
N ARG A 147 10.08 -8.01 9.74
CA ARG A 147 9.64 -6.65 10.10
C ARG A 147 9.16 -5.86 8.90
N LEU A 148 9.83 -6.01 7.75
CA LEU A 148 9.40 -5.40 6.48
C LEU A 148 8.07 -5.99 6.01
N ALA A 149 7.91 -7.32 6.06
CA ALA A 149 6.63 -7.97 5.80
C ALA A 149 5.53 -7.51 6.77
N HIS A 150 5.86 -7.20 8.02
CA HIS A 150 4.91 -6.59 8.96
C HIS A 150 4.53 -5.16 8.56
N ALA A 151 5.50 -4.32 8.19
CA ALA A 151 5.25 -2.96 7.72
C ALA A 151 4.34 -2.94 6.48
N VAL A 152 4.55 -3.86 5.53
CA VAL A 152 3.66 -4.04 4.37
C VAL A 152 2.24 -4.36 4.82
N GLU A 153 2.06 -5.31 5.73
CA GLU A 153 0.72 -5.67 6.22
C GLU A 153 0.04 -4.51 6.97
N LEU A 154 0.78 -3.78 7.82
CA LEU A 154 0.24 -2.57 8.48
C LEU A 154 -0.27 -1.56 7.45
N HIS A 155 0.51 -1.35 6.38
CA HIS A 155 0.15 -0.43 5.31
C HIS A 155 -1.09 -0.88 4.54
N GLU A 156 -1.18 -2.16 4.16
CA GLU A 156 -2.36 -2.71 3.46
C GLU A 156 -3.60 -2.76 4.36
N CYS A 157 -3.44 -2.90 5.67
CA CYS A 157 -4.51 -2.72 6.67
C CYS A 157 -4.92 -1.25 6.89
N GLY A 158 -4.33 -0.30 6.16
CA GLY A 158 -4.65 1.13 6.27
C GLY A 158 -3.98 1.85 7.45
N GLN A 159 -3.06 1.18 8.16
CA GLN A 159 -2.28 1.74 9.27
C GLN A 159 -0.95 2.33 8.79
N SER A 160 -0.98 3.17 7.75
CA SER A 160 0.23 3.68 7.07
C SER A 160 1.19 4.43 7.99
N ALA A 161 0.70 5.12 9.03
CA ALA A 161 1.58 5.78 10.00
C ALA A 161 2.44 4.78 10.78
N LEU A 162 1.88 3.62 11.16
CA LEU A 162 2.63 2.58 11.86
C LEU A 162 3.57 1.83 10.92
N ALA A 163 3.14 1.62 9.67
CA ALA A 163 4.00 1.06 8.64
C ALA A 163 5.24 1.94 8.41
N LEU A 164 5.06 3.26 8.31
CA LEU A 164 6.14 4.22 8.16
C LEU A 164 7.10 4.20 9.35
N ALA A 165 6.58 4.24 10.58
CA ALA A 165 7.40 4.15 11.78
C ALA A 165 8.21 2.84 11.83
N ALA A 166 7.61 1.71 11.41
CA ALA A 166 8.32 0.43 11.32
C ALA A 166 9.42 0.44 10.23
N CYS A 167 9.15 1.05 9.07
CA CYS A 167 10.14 1.23 8.01
C CYS A 167 11.29 2.15 8.46
N GLU A 168 11.01 3.25 9.14
CA GLU A 168 12.03 4.18 9.67
C GLU A 168 12.93 3.50 10.70
N ALA A 169 12.34 2.79 11.66
CA ALA A 169 13.09 2.03 12.65
C ALA A 169 13.99 0.98 11.97
N MET A 170 13.49 0.31 10.93
CA MET A 170 14.28 -0.65 10.16
C MET A 170 15.39 0.02 9.36
N ALA A 171 15.10 1.12 8.66
CA ALA A 171 16.09 1.88 7.90
C ALA A 171 17.24 2.40 8.79
N ALA A 172 16.96 2.71 10.04
CA ALA A 172 17.95 3.13 11.03
C ALA A 172 18.75 1.96 11.64
N ALA A 173 18.10 0.84 11.94
CA ALA A 173 18.68 -0.24 12.75
C ALA A 173 19.15 -1.48 11.98
N ALA A 174 18.74 -1.69 10.71
CA ALA A 174 19.15 -2.89 9.98
C ALA A 174 20.67 -2.94 9.78
N PRO A 175 21.32 -4.08 10.07
CA PRO A 175 22.75 -4.24 9.83
C PRO A 175 23.10 -4.33 8.33
N LEU A 176 22.19 -4.90 7.53
CA LEU A 176 22.38 -5.12 6.10
C LEU A 176 21.92 -3.90 5.29
N PRO A 177 22.78 -3.27 4.46
CA PRO A 177 22.41 -2.09 3.66
C PRO A 177 21.20 -2.32 2.76
N GLU A 178 21.05 -3.50 2.18
CA GLU A 178 19.93 -3.87 1.32
C GLU A 178 18.59 -3.82 2.05
N ARG A 179 18.55 -4.18 3.34
CA ARG A 179 17.33 -4.09 4.16
C ARG A 179 16.97 -2.67 4.51
N ARG A 180 17.97 -1.79 4.66
CA ARG A 180 17.75 -0.36 4.86
C ARG A 180 17.18 0.29 3.60
N ILE A 181 17.70 -0.08 2.43
CA ILE A 181 17.18 0.37 1.13
C ILE A 181 15.74 -0.12 0.93
N GLU A 182 15.47 -1.40 1.17
CA GLU A 182 14.11 -1.97 1.06
C GLU A 182 13.12 -1.27 1.98
N ALA A 183 13.52 -0.98 3.23
CA ALA A 183 12.72 -0.23 4.18
C ALA A 183 12.39 1.19 3.69
N LEU A 184 13.37 1.90 3.13
CA LEU A 184 13.18 3.24 2.57
C LEU A 184 12.29 3.22 1.33
N CYS A 185 12.42 2.23 0.46
CA CYS A 185 11.52 2.06 -0.69
C CYS A 185 10.07 1.78 -0.26
N LEU A 186 9.86 0.94 0.75
CA LEU A 186 8.52 0.70 1.31
C LEU A 186 7.94 1.94 2.01
N ALA A 187 8.78 2.71 2.71
CA ALA A 187 8.38 4.00 3.26
C ALA A 187 7.98 4.97 2.14
N ALA A 188 8.78 5.06 1.07
CA ALA A 188 8.49 5.89 -0.09
C ALA A 188 7.18 5.48 -0.79
N GLU A 189 6.89 4.18 -0.93
CA GLU A 189 5.59 3.70 -1.39
C GLU A 189 4.46 4.20 -0.49
N ALA A 190 4.61 4.08 0.84
CA ALA A 190 3.59 4.53 1.79
C ALA A 190 3.38 6.06 1.78
N GLU A 191 4.45 6.83 1.58
CA GLU A 191 4.40 8.29 1.40
C GLU A 191 3.72 8.69 0.08
N LEU A 192 4.06 8.01 -1.03
CA LEU A 192 3.44 8.21 -2.33
C LEU A 192 1.93 7.98 -2.25
N ASP A 193 1.58 6.88 -1.63
CA ASP A 193 0.23 6.43 -1.35
C ASP A 193 -0.56 7.41 -0.47
N ALA A 194 0.12 8.13 0.42
CA ALA A 194 -0.42 9.22 1.22
C ALA A 194 -0.43 10.57 0.51
N ALA A 195 -0.07 10.60 -0.77
CA ALA A 195 0.08 11.80 -1.57
C ALA A 195 1.05 12.83 -0.96
N ARG A 196 2.09 12.35 -0.25
CA ARG A 196 3.18 13.16 0.33
C ARG A 196 4.43 13.02 -0.55
N PHE A 197 4.36 13.64 -1.73
CA PHE A 197 5.34 13.46 -2.81
C PHE A 197 6.77 13.89 -2.44
N GLU A 198 6.92 14.99 -1.70
CA GLU A 198 8.23 15.46 -1.22
C GLU A 198 8.87 14.45 -0.27
N ALA A 199 8.11 13.94 0.70
CA ALA A 199 8.59 12.92 1.63
C ALA A 199 8.97 11.64 0.88
N CYS A 200 8.17 11.21 -0.10
CA CYS A 200 8.52 10.10 -0.99
C CYS A 200 9.86 10.34 -1.71
N ALA A 201 10.04 11.50 -2.33
CA ALA A 201 11.28 11.85 -3.02
C ALA A 201 12.50 11.84 -2.08
N GLN A 202 12.34 12.35 -0.85
CA GLN A 202 13.39 12.33 0.16
C GLN A 202 13.80 10.89 0.52
N ARG A 203 12.84 9.99 0.76
CA ARG A 203 13.15 8.57 1.04
C ARG A 203 13.88 7.88 -0.10
N LEU A 204 13.51 8.19 -1.34
CA LEU A 204 14.21 7.67 -2.52
C LEU A 204 15.64 8.19 -2.61
N ALA A 205 15.87 9.47 -2.33
CA ALA A 205 17.21 10.05 -2.29
C ALA A 205 18.07 9.43 -1.18
N GLU A 206 17.51 9.17 0.00
CA GLU A 206 18.18 8.44 1.09
C GLU A 206 18.54 7.00 0.67
N ALA A 207 17.64 6.29 0.00
CA ALA A 207 17.88 4.94 -0.50
C ALA A 207 19.00 4.90 -1.55
N ASP A 208 18.97 5.83 -2.51
CA ASP A 208 20.01 5.98 -3.53
C ASP A 208 21.37 6.33 -2.92
N ALA A 209 21.40 7.19 -1.90
CA ALA A 209 22.63 7.54 -1.19
C ALA A 209 23.27 6.33 -0.50
N ILE A 210 22.48 5.49 0.18
CA ILE A 210 22.97 4.24 0.79
C ILE A 210 23.51 3.30 -0.29
N LEU A 211 22.77 3.12 -1.38
CA LEU A 211 23.18 2.26 -2.49
C LEU A 211 24.49 2.75 -3.12
N ALA A 212 24.62 4.06 -3.37
CA ALA A 212 25.82 4.65 -3.95
C ALA A 212 27.05 4.46 -3.05
N LEU A 213 26.89 4.69 -1.74
CA LEU A 213 27.95 4.54 -0.75
C LEU A 213 28.40 3.07 -0.60
N ARG A 214 27.45 2.14 -0.56
CA ARG A 214 27.69 0.72 -0.23
C ARG A 214 27.79 -0.19 -1.46
N ARG A 215 27.73 0.35 -2.68
CA ARG A 215 27.71 -0.42 -3.93
C ARG A 215 28.83 -1.45 -4.05
N ARG A 216 30.04 -1.13 -3.56
CA ARG A 216 31.22 -2.01 -3.66
C ARG A 216 31.18 -3.18 -2.65
N GLU A 217 30.38 -3.06 -1.61
CA GLU A 217 30.22 -4.06 -0.54
C GLU A 217 29.10 -5.06 -0.83
N LEU A 218 28.19 -4.71 -1.75
CA LEU A 218 27.02 -5.51 -2.09
C LEU A 218 27.28 -6.42 -3.30
N ALA A 219 26.69 -7.62 -3.26
CA ALA A 219 26.68 -8.51 -4.40
C ALA A 219 25.96 -7.86 -5.60
N ALA A 220 26.38 -8.16 -6.83
CA ALA A 220 25.84 -7.56 -8.04
C ALA A 220 24.32 -7.75 -8.20
N GLY A 221 23.80 -8.93 -7.81
CA GLY A 221 22.36 -9.21 -7.79
C GLY A 221 21.60 -8.30 -6.83
N VAL A 222 22.11 -8.12 -5.61
CA VAL A 222 21.53 -7.23 -4.60
C VAL A 222 21.52 -5.77 -5.08
N VAL A 223 22.61 -5.31 -5.69
CA VAL A 223 22.67 -3.98 -6.31
C VAL A 223 21.62 -3.83 -7.42
N SER A 224 21.41 -4.86 -8.24
CA SER A 224 20.41 -4.83 -9.31
C SER A 224 18.99 -4.74 -8.73
N THR A 225 18.65 -5.59 -7.76
CA THR A 225 17.33 -5.59 -7.11
C THR A 225 17.05 -4.26 -6.40
N ALA A 226 18.04 -3.71 -5.68
CA ALA A 226 17.91 -2.41 -5.03
C ALA A 226 17.60 -1.28 -6.03
N ARG A 227 18.30 -1.26 -7.18
CA ARG A 227 18.04 -0.27 -8.25
C ARG A 227 16.65 -0.42 -8.85
N GLU A 228 16.22 -1.67 -9.07
CA GLU A 228 14.89 -1.97 -9.59
C GLU A 228 13.79 -1.52 -8.63
N GLN A 229 13.98 -1.68 -7.31
CA GLN A 229 13.05 -1.19 -6.29
C GLN A 229 12.99 0.34 -6.27
N ILE A 230 14.14 1.01 -6.21
CA ILE A 230 14.22 2.48 -6.19
C ILE A 230 13.57 3.05 -7.47
N ASP A 231 13.93 2.53 -8.65
CA ASP A 231 13.36 2.99 -9.90
C ASP A 231 11.86 2.75 -9.99
N PHE A 232 11.34 1.60 -9.55
CA PHE A 232 9.91 1.34 -9.57
C PHE A 232 9.11 2.39 -8.77
N VAL A 233 9.58 2.74 -7.57
CA VAL A 233 8.91 3.74 -6.73
C VAL A 233 9.10 5.15 -7.29
N ALA A 234 10.29 5.48 -7.80
CA ALA A 234 10.56 6.75 -8.48
C ALA A 234 9.70 6.91 -9.75
N TRP A 235 9.55 5.85 -10.53
CA TRP A 235 8.66 5.78 -11.69
C TRP A 235 7.20 6.02 -11.28
N SER A 236 6.76 5.36 -10.21
CA SER A 236 5.41 5.55 -9.66
C SER A 236 5.19 6.99 -9.18
N LEU A 237 6.17 7.60 -8.53
CA LEU A 237 6.13 9.02 -8.15
C LEU A 237 6.02 9.94 -9.37
N ARG A 238 6.83 9.71 -10.42
CA ARG A 238 6.77 10.46 -11.68
C ARG A 238 5.42 10.32 -12.35
N ARG A 239 4.79 9.14 -12.30
CA ARG A 239 3.42 8.92 -12.80
C ARG A 239 2.39 9.74 -12.05
N HIS A 240 2.43 9.78 -10.71
CA HIS A 240 1.42 10.49 -9.90
C HIS A 240 1.59 12.02 -9.93
N THR A 241 2.83 12.50 -10.04
CA THR A 241 3.16 13.94 -10.09
C THR A 241 3.11 14.50 -11.51
N GLY A 242 3.32 13.66 -12.51
CA GLY A 242 3.63 14.13 -13.86
C GLY A 242 5.04 14.72 -13.95
N ALA A 243 6.02 14.31 -13.13
CA ALA A 243 7.37 14.86 -13.24
C ALA A 243 8.18 14.32 -14.44
N ALA A 244 7.80 13.16 -15.01
CA ALA A 244 8.47 12.64 -16.21
C ALA A 244 7.56 11.76 -17.08
N GLY A 245 7.03 12.34 -18.16
CA GLY A 245 6.56 11.67 -19.38
C GLY A 245 5.30 10.83 -19.24
N GLY A 246 4.14 11.39 -19.56
CA GLY A 246 2.79 10.79 -19.54
C GLY A 246 2.66 9.63 -20.51
N PHE A 247 2.18 9.87 -21.74
CA PHE A 247 1.98 8.81 -22.74
C PHE A 247 3.29 8.07 -23.09
N ALA A 248 4.41 8.78 -23.08
CA ALA A 248 5.74 8.28 -23.44
C ALA A 248 6.55 7.76 -22.24
N MET A 249 5.94 7.51 -21.07
CA MET A 249 6.69 6.95 -19.94
C MET A 249 7.28 5.59 -20.33
N GLU A 250 8.59 5.43 -20.21
CA GLU A 250 9.20 4.10 -20.33
C GLU A 250 8.74 3.21 -19.16
N PRO A 251 8.65 1.88 -19.34
CA PRO A 251 8.40 0.97 -18.23
C PRO A 251 9.50 1.07 -17.17
N PRO A 252 9.20 0.79 -15.89
CA PRO A 252 10.24 0.74 -14.85
C PRO A 252 11.27 -0.35 -15.18
N LEU A 253 12.50 -0.18 -14.69
CA LEU A 253 13.66 -1.04 -14.98
C LEU A 253 13.38 -2.53 -14.77
N VAL A 254 12.64 -2.88 -13.71
CA VAL A 254 12.26 -4.27 -13.41
C VAL A 254 11.42 -4.90 -14.53
N VAL A 255 10.54 -4.12 -15.17
CA VAL A 255 9.71 -4.57 -16.31
C VAL A 255 10.54 -4.60 -17.59
N ALA A 256 11.39 -3.60 -17.80
CA ALA A 256 12.26 -3.49 -18.97
C ALA A 256 13.31 -4.60 -19.05
N ARG A 257 13.82 -5.06 -17.89
CA ARG A 257 14.84 -6.11 -17.77
C ARG A 257 14.29 -7.50 -17.52
N ALA A 258 12.97 -7.65 -17.42
CA ALA A 258 12.36 -8.97 -17.22
C ALA A 258 12.52 -9.81 -18.49
N GLY A 259 13.59 -10.62 -18.53
CA GLY A 259 13.82 -11.64 -19.54
C GLY A 259 12.85 -12.82 -19.42
N ALA A 260 12.97 -13.79 -20.33
CA ALA A 260 12.11 -14.98 -20.36
C ALA A 260 12.36 -15.96 -19.20
N ALA A 261 13.56 -15.96 -18.62
CA ALA A 261 13.89 -16.81 -17.48
C ALA A 261 13.37 -16.19 -16.17
N LEU A 262 12.64 -16.98 -15.38
CA LEU A 262 12.18 -16.58 -14.06
C LEU A 262 13.38 -16.46 -13.11
N ASP A 263 13.51 -15.30 -12.46
CA ASP A 263 14.53 -15.10 -11.42
C ASP A 263 14.25 -16.05 -10.24
N PRO A 264 15.26 -16.73 -9.66
CA PRO A 264 15.07 -17.56 -8.46
C PRO A 264 14.66 -16.76 -7.22
N ASP A 265 14.92 -15.46 -7.14
CA ASP A 265 14.56 -14.61 -6.00
C ASP A 265 13.06 -14.25 -5.98
N GLU A 266 12.35 -14.70 -4.95
CA GLU A 266 10.93 -14.42 -4.75
C GLU A 266 10.65 -12.92 -4.58
N ALA A 267 11.54 -12.17 -3.91
CA ALA A 267 11.32 -10.74 -3.66
C ALA A 267 11.33 -9.95 -4.97
N ARG A 268 12.25 -10.27 -5.89
CA ARG A 268 12.29 -9.69 -7.22
C ARG A 268 11.09 -10.11 -8.07
N ARG A 269 10.67 -11.39 -8.03
CA ARG A 269 9.45 -11.84 -8.72
C ARG A 269 8.21 -11.08 -8.22
N ALA A 270 8.09 -10.86 -6.91
CA ALA A 270 6.99 -10.09 -6.31
C ALA A 270 7.02 -8.62 -6.78
N LEU A 271 8.19 -7.98 -6.78
CA LEU A 271 8.37 -6.64 -7.34
C LEU A 271 7.95 -6.57 -8.81
N LEU A 272 8.35 -7.56 -9.62
CA LEU A 272 7.98 -7.61 -11.04
C LEU A 272 6.47 -7.69 -11.24
N VAL A 273 5.75 -8.52 -10.47
CA VAL A 273 4.28 -8.57 -10.54
C VAL A 273 3.65 -7.23 -10.20
N ARG A 274 4.10 -6.56 -9.13
CA ARG A 274 3.60 -5.21 -8.77
C ARG A 274 3.88 -4.18 -9.84
N ALA A 275 5.09 -4.20 -10.40
CA ALA A 275 5.50 -3.26 -11.43
C ALA A 275 4.73 -3.48 -12.75
N LEU A 276 4.50 -4.73 -13.15
CA LEU A 276 3.68 -5.06 -14.31
C LEU A 276 2.22 -4.64 -14.10
N ALA A 277 1.63 -4.85 -12.92
CA ALA A 277 0.28 -4.40 -12.62
C ALA A 277 0.15 -2.87 -12.64
N ALA A 278 1.11 -2.16 -12.02
CA ALA A 278 1.15 -0.70 -12.06
C ALA A 278 1.40 -0.14 -13.46
N TYR A 279 2.24 -0.80 -14.26
CA TYR A 279 2.48 -0.46 -15.66
C TYR A 279 1.23 -0.69 -16.51
N ALA A 280 0.52 -1.81 -16.29
CA ALA A 280 -0.75 -2.09 -16.96
C ALA A 280 -1.80 -1.00 -16.69
N MET A 281 -1.90 -0.55 -15.42
CA MET A 281 -2.77 0.57 -15.04
C MET A 281 -2.34 1.89 -15.69
N GLN A 282 -1.05 2.15 -15.82
CA GLN A 282 -0.58 3.35 -16.54
C GLN A 282 -0.95 3.30 -18.02
N ARG A 283 -0.79 2.14 -18.66
CA ARG A 283 -1.15 1.94 -20.06
C ARG A 283 -2.65 2.05 -20.30
N TRP A 284 -3.45 1.60 -19.33
CA TRP A 284 -4.88 1.88 -19.29
C TRP A 284 -5.18 3.39 -19.27
N GLU A 285 -4.53 4.16 -18.39
CA GLU A 285 -4.72 5.63 -18.32
C GLU A 285 -4.36 6.36 -19.61
N THR A 286 -3.41 5.83 -20.39
CA THR A 286 -2.95 6.40 -21.65
C THR A 286 -3.66 5.84 -22.88
N GLY A 287 -4.60 4.90 -22.70
CA GLY A 287 -5.34 4.26 -23.81
C GLY A 287 -4.57 3.18 -24.57
N ASP A 288 -3.40 2.77 -24.11
CA ASP A 288 -2.57 1.72 -24.71
C ASP A 288 -2.95 0.33 -24.17
N VAL A 289 -4.13 -0.14 -24.57
CA VAL A 289 -4.72 -1.35 -23.99
C VAL A 289 -3.94 -2.61 -24.34
N GLU A 290 -3.20 -2.63 -25.45
CA GLU A 290 -2.42 -3.80 -25.88
C GLU A 290 -1.22 -4.05 -24.96
N HIS A 291 -0.39 -3.04 -24.70
CA HIS A 291 0.71 -3.17 -23.76
C HIS A 291 0.20 -3.41 -22.33
N GLY A 292 -0.96 -2.84 -21.97
CA GLY A 292 -1.63 -3.13 -20.71
C GLY A 292 -1.94 -4.63 -20.55
N ARG A 293 -2.54 -5.26 -21.56
CA ARG A 293 -2.86 -6.70 -21.54
C ARG A 293 -1.60 -7.57 -21.54
N ASP A 294 -0.59 -7.19 -22.29
CA ASP A 294 0.67 -7.93 -22.30
C ASP A 294 1.30 -7.96 -20.91
N ALA A 295 1.31 -6.82 -20.23
CA ALA A 295 1.80 -6.71 -18.86
C ALA A 295 1.00 -7.59 -17.87
N ILE A 296 -0.34 -7.64 -17.99
CA ILE A 296 -1.18 -8.53 -17.17
C ILE A 296 -0.82 -10.00 -17.43
N ARG A 297 -0.72 -10.44 -18.69
CA ARG A 297 -0.37 -11.84 -19.01
C ARG A 297 0.98 -12.23 -18.44
N ARG A 298 1.99 -11.37 -18.58
CA ARG A 298 3.33 -11.58 -18.01
C ARG A 298 3.26 -11.65 -16.48
N ALA A 299 2.47 -10.79 -15.84
CA ALA A 299 2.31 -10.80 -14.39
C ALA A 299 1.62 -12.08 -13.89
N GLN A 300 0.61 -12.57 -14.61
CA GLN A 300 -0.08 -13.82 -14.30
C GLN A 300 0.87 -15.03 -14.36
N ALA A 301 1.74 -15.07 -15.37
CA ALA A 301 2.75 -16.12 -15.52
C ALA A 301 3.73 -16.16 -14.33
N VAL A 302 4.11 -14.99 -13.81
CA VAL A 302 5.01 -14.90 -12.63
C VAL A 302 4.25 -15.19 -11.33
N LEU A 303 3.01 -14.71 -11.18
CA LEU A 303 2.22 -14.85 -9.96
C LEU A 303 2.03 -16.32 -9.53
N GLY A 304 1.91 -17.26 -10.48
CA GLY A 304 1.79 -18.68 -10.18
C GLY A 304 3.00 -19.30 -9.47
N SER A 305 4.16 -18.63 -9.53
CA SER A 305 5.41 -19.03 -8.85
C SER A 305 5.66 -18.33 -7.52
N LEU A 306 4.77 -17.41 -7.11
CA LEU A 306 4.89 -16.69 -5.85
C LEU A 306 4.25 -17.47 -4.71
N ASP A 307 4.76 -17.24 -3.50
CA ASP A 307 4.15 -17.76 -2.29
C ASP A 307 2.67 -17.29 -2.19
N PRO A 308 1.71 -18.18 -1.89
CA PRO A 308 0.30 -17.82 -1.80
C PRO A 308 -0.02 -16.68 -0.82
N SER A 309 0.83 -16.45 0.18
CA SER A 309 0.74 -15.37 1.18
C SER A 309 1.06 -13.98 0.61
N ARG A 310 1.60 -13.87 -0.61
CA ARG A 310 1.84 -12.60 -1.35
C ARG A 310 0.54 -11.97 -1.86
N ALA A 311 -0.35 -11.64 -0.92
CA ALA A 311 -1.67 -11.14 -1.20
C ALA A 311 -1.61 -9.76 -1.90
N LYS A 312 -0.68 -8.88 -1.51
CA LYS A 312 -0.50 -7.54 -2.11
C LYS A 312 -0.29 -7.61 -3.63
N GLU A 313 0.60 -8.48 -4.08
CA GLU A 313 0.90 -8.73 -5.49
C GLU A 313 -0.33 -9.22 -6.24
N ARG A 314 -1.04 -10.20 -5.65
CA ARG A 314 -2.28 -10.75 -6.22
C ARG A 314 -3.37 -9.69 -6.34
N PHE A 315 -3.54 -8.86 -5.31
CA PHE A 315 -4.50 -7.75 -5.34
C PHE A 315 -4.19 -6.73 -6.42
N ALA A 316 -2.93 -6.31 -6.52
CA ALA A 316 -2.50 -5.36 -7.53
C ALA A 316 -2.82 -5.89 -8.94
N LEU A 317 -2.52 -7.16 -9.20
CA LEU A 317 -2.78 -7.78 -10.49
C LEU A 317 -4.27 -7.94 -10.78
N MET A 318 -5.05 -8.48 -9.83
CA MET A 318 -6.49 -8.67 -10.03
C MET A 318 -7.20 -7.33 -10.23
N HIS A 319 -6.84 -6.29 -9.49
CA HIS A 319 -7.42 -4.95 -9.68
C HIS A 319 -7.08 -4.40 -11.08
N ALA A 320 -5.81 -4.50 -11.50
CA ALA A 320 -5.40 -4.04 -12.83
C ALA A 320 -6.10 -4.79 -13.98
N ASP A 321 -6.27 -6.11 -13.85
CA ASP A 321 -6.98 -6.93 -14.84
C ASP A 321 -8.46 -6.52 -14.95
N VAL A 322 -9.11 -6.29 -13.81
CA VAL A 322 -10.51 -5.83 -13.77
C VAL A 322 -10.67 -4.45 -14.41
N MET A 323 -9.78 -3.50 -14.12
CA MET A 323 -9.83 -2.16 -14.71
C MET A 323 -9.61 -2.19 -16.23
N LEU A 324 -8.75 -3.07 -16.74
CA LEU A 324 -8.56 -3.30 -18.18
C LEU A 324 -9.78 -3.99 -18.83
N ALA A 325 -10.45 -4.90 -18.11
CA ALA A 325 -11.64 -5.59 -18.60
C ALA A 325 -12.85 -4.63 -18.72
N VAL A 326 -12.99 -3.66 -17.81
CA VAL A 326 -14.07 -2.65 -17.83
C VAL A 326 -14.06 -1.83 -19.14
N LEU A 327 -12.91 -1.62 -19.78
CA LEU A 327 -12.85 -0.91 -21.08
C LEU A 327 -13.48 -1.67 -22.26
N ARG A 328 -13.62 -3.00 -22.14
CA ARG A 328 -13.94 -3.86 -23.30
C ARG A 328 -15.41 -4.18 -23.45
N LEU A 329 -16.18 -4.15 -22.36
CA LEU A 329 -17.50 -4.78 -22.31
C LEU A 329 -18.50 -3.87 -21.59
N PRO A 330 -19.80 -3.94 -21.95
CA PRO A 330 -20.85 -3.19 -21.27
C PRO A 330 -20.77 -3.32 -19.73
N PRO A 331 -21.33 -2.37 -18.96
CA PRO A 331 -20.98 -2.05 -17.57
C PRO A 331 -21.09 -3.20 -16.53
N LEU A 332 -21.63 -4.35 -16.91
CA LEU A 332 -21.93 -5.47 -16.01
C LEU A 332 -20.75 -6.44 -15.79
N ASN A 333 -19.75 -6.51 -16.69
CA ASN A 333 -18.70 -7.53 -16.60
C ASN A 333 -17.58 -7.21 -15.60
N GLY A 334 -17.36 -5.93 -15.26
CA GLY A 334 -16.39 -5.55 -14.22
C GLY A 334 -16.83 -5.93 -12.80
N ARG A 335 -18.14 -6.11 -12.58
CA ARG A 335 -18.73 -6.30 -11.25
C ARG A 335 -18.25 -7.57 -10.56
N ALA A 336 -18.28 -8.70 -11.26
CA ALA A 336 -17.85 -9.99 -10.69
C ALA A 336 -16.36 -9.95 -10.30
N GLY A 337 -15.54 -9.31 -11.14
CA GLY A 337 -14.13 -9.08 -10.87
C GLY A 337 -13.90 -8.19 -9.63
N LEU A 338 -14.54 -7.02 -9.56
CA LEU A 338 -14.45 -6.13 -8.40
C LEU A 338 -14.94 -6.82 -7.12
N LEU A 339 -16.00 -7.61 -7.18
CA LEU A 339 -16.48 -8.38 -6.03
C LEU A 339 -15.48 -9.44 -5.58
N ALA A 340 -14.83 -10.15 -6.52
CA ALA A 340 -13.80 -11.14 -6.18
C ALA A 340 -12.59 -10.48 -5.50
N VAL A 341 -12.16 -9.30 -5.98
CA VAL A 341 -11.10 -8.50 -5.34
C VAL A 341 -11.54 -8.03 -3.95
N GLU A 342 -12.76 -7.52 -3.83
CA GLU A 342 -13.35 -7.08 -2.56
C GLU A 342 -13.38 -8.22 -1.52
N GLN A 343 -13.89 -9.39 -1.90
CA GLN A 343 -13.99 -10.56 -1.03
C GLN A 343 -12.62 -11.05 -0.58
N LEU A 344 -11.64 -11.07 -1.48
CA LEU A 344 -10.27 -11.42 -1.12
C LEU A 344 -9.68 -10.38 -0.15
N ALA A 345 -9.88 -9.08 -0.40
CA ALA A 345 -9.36 -8.01 0.46
C ALA A 345 -10.02 -8.01 1.85
N ALA A 346 -11.32 -8.31 1.90
CA ALA A 346 -12.07 -8.45 3.14
C ALA A 346 -11.58 -9.64 3.99
N ARG A 347 -11.30 -10.78 3.36
CA ARG A 347 -10.73 -11.97 4.03
C ARG A 347 -9.34 -11.69 4.59
N SER A 348 -8.51 -10.94 3.86
CA SER A 348 -7.16 -10.57 4.30
C SER A 348 -7.12 -9.37 5.26
N GLY A 349 -8.24 -8.67 5.47
CA GLY A 349 -8.26 -7.43 6.26
C GLY A 349 -7.49 -6.27 5.62
N HIS A 350 -7.28 -6.29 4.30
CA HIS A 350 -6.53 -5.30 3.55
C HIS A 350 -7.41 -4.10 3.21
N ALA A 351 -7.71 -3.28 4.23
CA ALA A 351 -8.60 -2.12 4.13
C ALA A 351 -8.21 -1.15 3.00
N ARG A 352 -6.90 -0.97 2.76
CA ARG A 352 -6.35 -0.11 1.71
C ARG A 352 -6.82 -0.52 0.31
N ARG A 353 -6.95 -1.82 0.04
CA ARG A 353 -7.46 -2.35 -1.24
C ARG A 353 -8.97 -2.51 -1.23
N LEU A 354 -9.51 -2.93 -0.09
CA LEU A 354 -10.92 -3.16 0.10
C LEU A 354 -11.75 -1.91 -0.19
N LEU A 355 -11.37 -0.77 0.40
CA LEU A 355 -12.17 0.45 0.36
C LEU A 355 -12.26 1.06 -1.05
N PRO A 356 -11.17 1.25 -1.81
CA PRO A 356 -11.22 1.70 -3.20
C PRO A 356 -12.00 0.77 -4.12
N VAL A 357 -11.73 -0.55 -4.05
CA VAL A 357 -12.39 -1.54 -4.92
C VAL A 357 -13.89 -1.60 -4.64
N ARG A 358 -14.29 -1.52 -3.37
CA ARG A 358 -15.70 -1.44 -2.99
C ARG A 358 -16.33 -0.14 -3.48
N ALA A 359 -15.65 1.00 -3.37
CA ALA A 359 -16.15 2.28 -3.88
C ALA A 359 -16.38 2.22 -5.40
N GLU A 360 -15.44 1.65 -6.16
CA GLU A 360 -15.58 1.40 -7.60
C GLU A 360 -16.72 0.43 -7.91
N ARG A 361 -16.86 -0.66 -7.15
CA ARG A 361 -17.96 -1.62 -7.33
C ARG A 361 -19.31 -0.97 -7.11
N ILE A 362 -19.50 -0.28 -5.98
CA ILE A 362 -20.77 0.39 -5.70
C ILE A 362 -21.04 1.45 -6.77
N GLY A 363 -20.03 2.22 -7.18
CA GLY A 363 -20.13 3.18 -8.28
C GLY A 363 -20.64 2.55 -9.57
N SER A 364 -20.14 1.36 -9.93
CA SER A 364 -20.61 0.62 -11.11
C SER A 364 -22.06 0.12 -11.01
N GLU A 365 -22.61 0.00 -9.79
CA GLU A 365 -23.98 -0.49 -9.53
C GLU A 365 -25.04 0.64 -9.50
N VAL A 366 -24.63 1.90 -9.35
CA VAL A 366 -25.54 3.06 -9.17
C VAL A 366 -26.50 3.31 -10.34
N PRO A 367 -26.13 3.12 -11.63
CA PRO A 367 -27.09 3.24 -12.72
C PRO A 367 -28.29 2.29 -12.58
N VAL A 368 -28.13 1.20 -11.83
CA VAL A 368 -29.13 0.13 -11.65
C VAL A 368 -29.96 0.34 -10.38
N LEU A 369 -29.44 1.07 -9.39
CA LEU A 369 -30.02 1.14 -8.05
C LEU A 369 -30.26 2.60 -7.67
N ARG A 370 -31.47 3.12 -7.92
CA ARG A 370 -31.95 4.38 -7.32
C ARG A 370 -32.11 4.20 -5.81
N ARG A 371 -31.00 4.24 -5.06
CA ARG A 371 -31.01 4.04 -3.60
C ARG A 371 -31.33 5.35 -2.86
N PRO A 372 -32.14 5.27 -1.77
CA PRO A 372 -32.37 6.41 -0.89
C PRO A 372 -31.06 6.83 -0.21
N ASP A 373 -30.28 5.87 0.29
CA ASP A 373 -28.99 6.11 0.96
C ASP A 373 -27.88 6.42 -0.06
N GLY A 374 -27.01 7.35 0.30
CA GLY A 374 -25.84 7.71 -0.50
C GLY A 374 -24.76 6.63 -0.47
N ILE A 375 -23.97 6.51 -1.54
CA ILE A 375 -22.84 5.55 -1.62
C ILE A 375 -21.87 5.73 -0.43
N CYS A 376 -21.68 6.96 0.04
CA CYS A 376 -20.85 7.26 1.21
C CYS A 376 -21.39 6.66 2.51
N GLU A 377 -22.71 6.63 2.72
CA GLU A 377 -23.31 6.07 3.93
C GLU A 377 -23.11 4.55 3.98
N LEU A 378 -23.23 3.89 2.82
CA LEU A 378 -22.94 2.46 2.67
C LEU A 378 -21.48 2.13 2.97
N LEU A 379 -20.53 2.96 2.56
CA LEU A 379 -19.11 2.77 2.88
C LEU A 379 -18.79 3.06 4.36
N LEU A 380 -19.40 4.12 4.92
CA LEU A 380 -19.12 4.57 6.29
C LEU A 380 -19.76 3.69 7.36
N GLY A 381 -20.93 3.09 7.09
CA GLY A 381 -21.65 2.25 8.04
C GLY A 381 -20.92 0.97 8.45
N MET A 382 -19.87 0.59 7.71
CA MET A 382 -19.12 -0.64 7.95
C MET A 382 -17.99 -0.52 8.98
N PHE A 383 -17.63 0.71 9.39
CA PHE A 383 -16.45 0.94 10.22
C PHE A 383 -16.75 1.83 11.42
N GLY A 384 -16.16 1.48 12.56
CA GLY A 384 -16.26 2.26 13.78
C GLY A 384 -15.56 3.63 13.67
N ALA A 385 -15.89 4.55 14.57
CA ALA A 385 -15.23 5.86 14.63
C ALA A 385 -13.70 5.77 14.91
N ALA A 386 -13.25 4.72 15.62
CA ALA A 386 -11.83 4.49 15.85
C ALA A 386 -11.09 4.08 14.55
N GLU A 387 -11.67 3.13 13.80
CA GLU A 387 -11.15 2.64 12.52
C GLU A 387 -11.09 3.74 11.47
N ARG A 388 -12.10 4.61 11.43
CA ARG A 388 -12.11 5.78 10.55
C ARG A 388 -10.99 6.78 10.83
N ARG A 389 -10.57 6.90 12.09
CA ARG A 389 -9.44 7.76 12.48
C ARG A 389 -8.10 7.15 12.11
N THR A 390 -7.93 5.84 12.29
CA THR A 390 -6.66 5.16 11.98
C THR A 390 -6.44 4.97 10.48
N MET A 391 -7.52 4.89 9.70
CA MET A 391 -7.48 4.68 8.24
C MET A 391 -7.97 5.89 7.44
N SER A 392 -7.78 7.11 7.96
CA SER A 392 -8.36 8.34 7.39
C SER A 392 -8.10 8.48 5.89
N LEU A 393 -6.86 8.28 5.45
CA LEU A 393 -6.47 8.35 4.06
C LEU A 393 -7.23 7.34 3.17
N SER A 394 -7.37 6.09 3.61
CA SER A 394 -8.10 5.07 2.85
C SER A 394 -9.58 5.45 2.69
N PHE A 395 -10.18 6.09 3.70
CA PHE A 395 -11.51 6.68 3.60
C PHE A 395 -11.56 7.88 2.67
N ALA A 396 -10.55 8.75 2.68
CA ALA A 396 -10.46 9.87 1.77
C ALA A 396 -10.46 9.40 0.31
N THR A 397 -9.59 8.43 -0.01
CA THR A 397 -9.49 7.81 -1.34
C THR A 397 -10.80 7.14 -1.76
N ALA A 398 -11.43 6.37 -0.86
CA ALA A 398 -12.70 5.73 -1.17
C ALA A 398 -13.81 6.75 -1.39
N ALA A 399 -13.95 7.76 -0.52
CA ALA A 399 -14.94 8.83 -0.67
C ALA A 399 -14.72 9.65 -1.95
N ARG A 400 -13.47 9.88 -2.36
CA ARG A 400 -13.15 10.50 -3.65
C ARG A 400 -13.57 9.61 -4.81
N LEU A 401 -13.32 8.31 -4.76
CA LEU A 401 -13.75 7.37 -5.79
C LEU A 401 -15.28 7.28 -5.86
N VAL A 402 -15.97 7.35 -4.72
CA VAL A 402 -17.42 7.52 -4.69
C VAL A 402 -17.84 8.80 -5.42
N ALA A 403 -17.25 9.94 -5.06
CA ALA A 403 -17.52 11.20 -5.73
C ALA A 403 -17.22 11.17 -7.23
N GLN A 404 -16.31 10.32 -7.70
CA GLN A 404 -16.03 10.13 -9.12
C GLN A 404 -17.12 9.35 -9.86
N ASN A 405 -17.80 8.43 -9.17
CA ASN A 405 -18.79 7.54 -9.76
C ASN A 405 -20.24 7.95 -9.45
N GLU A 406 -20.46 8.92 -8.57
CA GLU A 406 -21.79 9.42 -8.23
C GLU A 406 -22.37 10.26 -9.37
N ALA A 407 -23.60 9.92 -9.78
CA ALA A 407 -24.30 10.57 -10.87
C ALA A 407 -25.01 11.85 -10.43
N ASP A 408 -25.49 11.89 -9.18
CA ASP A 408 -26.11 13.07 -8.58
C ASP A 408 -25.04 14.09 -8.13
N PRO A 409 -24.99 15.30 -8.69
CA PRO A 409 -23.99 16.30 -8.32
C PRO A 409 -24.00 16.71 -6.84
N LEU A 410 -25.16 16.65 -6.16
CA LEU A 410 -25.25 17.01 -4.74
C LEU A 410 -24.60 15.93 -3.87
N ARG A 411 -25.00 14.67 -4.07
CA ARG A 411 -24.39 13.52 -3.37
C ARG A 411 -22.89 13.40 -3.66
N GLY A 412 -22.51 13.65 -4.90
CA GLY A 412 -21.10 13.65 -5.32
C GLY A 412 -20.30 14.76 -4.63
N THR A 413 -20.92 15.92 -4.39
CA THR A 413 -20.31 17.01 -3.63
C THR A 413 -20.13 16.62 -2.16
N ASP A 414 -21.13 16.00 -1.53
CA ASP A 414 -21.04 15.50 -0.15
C ASP A 414 -19.93 14.46 0.01
N ALA A 415 -19.82 13.54 -0.93
CA ALA A 415 -18.76 12.53 -0.98
C ALA A 415 -17.36 13.16 -1.10
N ALA A 416 -17.21 14.17 -1.95
CA ALA A 416 -15.94 14.86 -2.11
C ALA A 416 -15.57 15.73 -0.89
N LEU A 417 -16.55 16.38 -0.26
CA LEU A 417 -16.34 17.08 1.02
C LEU A 417 -15.91 16.11 2.12
N LEU A 418 -16.49 14.92 2.17
CA LEU A 418 -16.08 13.87 3.08
C LEU A 418 -14.62 13.45 2.82
N ALA A 419 -14.22 13.29 1.57
CA ALA A 419 -12.84 12.99 1.22
C ALA A 419 -11.87 14.08 1.71
N GLU A 420 -12.21 15.37 1.52
CA GLU A 420 -11.42 16.48 2.04
C GLU A 420 -11.30 16.50 3.57
N ARG A 421 -12.34 16.09 4.30
CA ARG A 421 -12.31 16.02 5.77
C ARG A 421 -11.33 14.98 6.31
N PHE A 422 -11.10 13.91 5.55
CA PHE A 422 -10.20 12.83 5.94
C PHE A 422 -8.77 13.00 5.40
N ALA A 423 -8.59 13.84 4.39
CA ALA A 423 -7.29 14.18 3.83
C ALA A 423 -6.67 15.41 4.51
N ALA A 424 -5.35 15.51 4.51
CA ALA A 424 -4.69 16.75 4.91
C ALA A 424 -5.05 17.87 3.90
N PRO A 425 -5.37 19.12 4.34
CA PRO A 425 -5.94 20.13 3.45
C PRO A 425 -5.11 20.47 2.20
N ARG A 426 -3.78 20.33 2.28
CA ARG A 426 -2.84 20.59 1.18
C ARG A 426 -2.31 19.32 0.51
N SER A 427 -2.83 18.14 0.82
CA SER A 427 -2.40 16.90 0.14
C SER A 427 -2.97 16.82 -1.27
N ALA A 428 -2.33 16.03 -2.13
CA ALA A 428 -2.87 15.79 -3.47
C ALA A 428 -4.24 15.09 -3.43
N GLU A 429 -4.50 14.25 -2.41
CA GLU A 429 -5.81 13.61 -2.23
C GLU A 429 -6.93 14.64 -2.01
N ALA A 430 -6.69 15.66 -1.17
CA ALA A 430 -7.63 16.77 -0.98
C ALA A 430 -7.83 17.57 -2.28
N MET A 431 -6.76 17.77 -3.06
CA MET A 431 -6.86 18.45 -4.36
C MET A 431 -7.67 17.64 -5.38
N LEU A 432 -7.48 16.32 -5.44
CA LEU A 432 -8.26 15.44 -6.30
C LEU A 432 -9.75 15.43 -5.91
N ALA A 433 -10.06 15.48 -4.61
CA ALA A 433 -11.44 15.66 -4.13
C ALA A 433 -12.03 17.02 -4.57
N ARG A 434 -11.26 18.10 -4.47
CA ARG A 434 -11.66 19.43 -4.98
C ARG A 434 -11.88 19.44 -6.48
N CYS A 435 -11.11 18.68 -7.27
CA CYS A 435 -11.36 18.53 -8.70
C CYS A 435 -12.77 18.01 -8.95
N ARG A 436 -13.23 17.01 -8.17
CA ARG A 436 -14.59 16.48 -8.29
C ARG A 436 -15.64 17.51 -7.90
N ARG A 437 -15.44 18.26 -6.80
CA ARG A 437 -16.33 19.36 -6.43
C ARG A 437 -16.42 20.45 -7.50
N ALA A 438 -15.29 20.82 -8.11
CA ALA A 438 -15.28 21.81 -9.19
C ALA A 438 -16.12 21.36 -10.40
N VAL A 439 -16.08 20.06 -10.72
CA VAL A 439 -16.92 19.45 -11.77
C VAL A 439 -18.41 19.50 -11.39
N PHE A 440 -18.77 19.15 -10.15
CA PHE A 440 -20.16 19.19 -9.69
C PHE A 440 -20.72 20.59 -9.56
N ALA A 441 -19.96 21.53 -9.00
CA ALA A 441 -20.33 22.94 -8.94
C ALA A 441 -20.63 23.50 -10.34
N LEU A 442 -19.83 23.10 -11.34
CA LEU A 442 -20.07 23.45 -12.73
C LEU A 442 -21.35 22.81 -13.31
N HIS A 443 -21.64 21.54 -13.01
CA HIS A 443 -22.91 20.90 -13.42
C HIS A 443 -24.13 21.58 -12.80
N LEU A 444 -23.99 22.13 -11.59
CA LEU A 444 -25.03 22.87 -10.88
C LEU A 444 -25.10 24.36 -11.29
N GLY A 445 -24.30 24.80 -12.27
CA GLY A 445 -24.25 26.21 -12.71
C GLY A 445 -23.62 27.17 -11.70
N ARG A 446 -22.96 26.66 -10.65
CA ARG A 446 -22.26 27.46 -9.61
C ARG A 446 -20.86 27.83 -10.09
N TYR A 447 -20.79 28.68 -11.10
CA TYR A 447 -19.53 29.00 -11.77
C TYR A 447 -18.47 29.66 -10.88
N ASP A 448 -18.87 30.51 -9.94
CA ASP A 448 -17.94 31.19 -9.04
C ASP A 448 -17.30 30.22 -8.03
N GLU A 449 -18.09 29.30 -7.46
CA GLU A 449 -17.58 28.21 -6.61
C GLU A 449 -16.61 27.32 -7.41
N ALA A 450 -17.02 26.90 -8.61
CA ALA A 450 -16.19 26.06 -9.47
C ALA A 450 -14.85 26.74 -9.81
N ARG A 451 -14.88 28.07 -10.08
CA ARG A 451 -13.68 28.85 -10.39
C ARG A 451 -12.77 28.99 -9.18
N ALA A 452 -13.32 29.28 -8.01
CA ALA A 452 -12.56 29.38 -6.77
C ALA A 452 -11.83 28.06 -6.46
N LEU A 453 -12.53 26.93 -6.58
CA LEU A 453 -11.97 25.59 -6.43
C LEU A 453 -10.86 25.33 -7.46
N ALA A 454 -11.11 25.58 -8.74
CA ALA A 454 -10.13 25.36 -9.81
C ALA A 454 -8.86 26.21 -9.65
N CYS A 455 -8.99 27.47 -9.22
CA CYS A 455 -7.85 28.32 -8.88
C CYS A 455 -7.05 27.76 -7.69
N ALA A 456 -7.73 27.34 -6.61
CA ALA A 456 -7.08 26.75 -5.45
C ALA A 456 -6.32 25.46 -5.80
N ILE A 457 -6.90 24.59 -6.64
CA ILE A 457 -6.23 23.39 -7.14
C ILE A 457 -4.99 23.77 -7.94
N ARG A 458 -5.08 24.76 -8.83
CA ARG A 458 -3.93 25.19 -9.64
C ARG A 458 -2.78 25.69 -8.78
N THR A 459 -3.04 26.57 -7.81
CA THR A 459 -2.00 27.07 -6.90
C THR A 459 -1.38 25.93 -6.09
N GLY A 460 -2.20 25.07 -5.50
CA GLY A 460 -1.71 23.91 -4.76
C GLY A 460 -0.92 22.92 -5.62
N ALA A 461 -1.34 22.70 -6.88
CA ALA A 461 -0.63 21.84 -7.81
C ALA A 461 0.75 22.41 -8.17
N GLN A 462 0.88 23.73 -8.31
CA GLN A 462 2.17 24.39 -8.53
C GLN A 462 3.08 24.25 -7.31
N GLU A 463 2.55 24.47 -6.11
CA GLU A 463 3.28 24.28 -4.84
C GLU A 463 3.78 22.84 -4.68
N LEU A 464 2.97 21.84 -5.06
CA LEU A 464 3.34 20.43 -5.01
C LEU A 464 4.20 19.95 -6.20
N GLY A 465 4.46 20.80 -7.19
CA GLY A 465 5.10 20.40 -8.45
C GLY A 465 4.30 19.33 -9.22
N ASN A 466 2.98 19.29 -9.07
CA ASN A 466 2.11 18.29 -9.70
C ASN A 466 1.55 18.81 -11.04
N GLY A 467 2.25 18.51 -12.14
CA GLY A 467 1.85 18.89 -13.49
C GLY A 467 0.52 18.28 -13.94
N ARG A 468 0.14 17.09 -13.44
CA ARG A 468 -1.16 16.46 -13.73
C ARG A 468 -2.33 17.27 -13.17
N LEU A 469 -2.25 17.62 -11.89
CA LEU A 469 -3.27 18.43 -11.21
C LEU A 469 -3.32 19.84 -11.79
N HIS A 470 -2.18 20.42 -12.16
CA HIS A 470 -2.12 21.72 -12.82
C HIS A 470 -2.85 21.67 -14.17
N GLY A 471 -2.54 20.68 -15.03
CA GLY A 471 -3.24 20.49 -16.30
C GLY A 471 -4.76 20.27 -16.12
N ALA A 472 -5.15 19.46 -15.13
CA ALA A 472 -6.56 19.23 -14.80
C ALA A 472 -7.28 20.53 -14.35
N ALA A 473 -6.63 21.34 -13.50
CA ALA A 473 -7.17 22.62 -13.05
C ALA A 473 -7.32 23.62 -14.21
N ALA A 474 -6.33 23.71 -15.10
CA ALA A 474 -6.39 24.56 -16.29
C ALA A 474 -7.53 24.13 -17.23
N ARG A 475 -7.73 22.82 -17.43
CA ARG A 475 -8.89 22.29 -18.19
C ARG A 475 -10.21 22.66 -17.52
N HIS A 476 -10.33 22.56 -16.19
CA HIS A 476 -11.53 22.97 -15.46
C HIS A 476 -11.81 24.48 -15.63
N LEU A 477 -10.78 25.33 -15.50
CA LEU A 477 -10.90 26.78 -15.74
C LEU A 477 -11.36 27.08 -17.17
N ALA A 478 -10.85 26.36 -18.18
CA ALA A 478 -11.29 26.49 -19.56
C ALA A 478 -12.78 26.13 -19.71
N ARG A 479 -13.23 25.02 -19.10
CA ARG A 479 -14.63 24.57 -19.13
C ARG A 479 -15.57 25.56 -18.44
N ILE A 480 -15.15 26.12 -17.30
CA ILE A 480 -15.89 27.15 -16.55
C ILE A 480 -16.02 28.42 -17.38
N ALA A 481 -14.92 28.93 -17.95
CA ALA A 481 -14.91 30.12 -18.77
C ALA A 481 -15.79 29.96 -20.01
N LEU A 482 -15.76 28.78 -20.66
CA LEU A 482 -16.64 28.46 -21.77
C LEU A 482 -18.13 28.47 -21.37
N GLY A 483 -18.46 27.88 -20.21
CA GLY A 483 -19.84 27.89 -19.67
C GLY A 483 -20.35 29.29 -19.32
N GLN A 484 -19.45 30.23 -19.02
CA GLN A 484 -19.77 31.65 -18.81
C GLN A 484 -19.65 32.50 -20.08
N HIS A 485 -19.48 31.88 -21.26
CA HIS A 485 -19.29 32.57 -22.54
C HIS A 485 -18.05 33.49 -22.62
N ARG A 486 -17.04 33.26 -21.79
CA ARG A 486 -15.78 34.04 -21.73
C ARG A 486 -14.72 33.42 -22.64
N VAL A 487 -14.95 33.50 -23.95
CA VAL A 487 -14.19 32.79 -25.00
C VAL A 487 -12.67 33.03 -24.91
N ARG A 488 -12.22 34.29 -24.80
CA ARG A 488 -10.78 34.61 -24.73
C ARG A 488 -10.07 33.99 -23.53
N GLU A 489 -10.75 33.96 -22.38
CA GLU A 489 -10.23 33.35 -21.17
C GLU A 489 -10.21 31.83 -21.28
N ALA A 490 -11.24 31.22 -21.86
CA ALA A 490 -11.28 29.79 -22.15
C ALA A 490 -10.13 29.37 -23.09
N GLN A 491 -9.86 30.15 -24.14
CA GLN A 491 -8.73 29.92 -25.06
C GLN A 491 -7.37 29.99 -24.34
N ARG A 492 -7.18 30.95 -23.44
CA ARG A 492 -5.95 31.04 -22.64
C ARG A 492 -5.76 29.79 -21.78
N HIS A 493 -6.80 29.36 -21.06
CA HIS A 493 -6.70 28.21 -20.17
C HIS A 493 -6.56 26.87 -20.90
N VAL A 494 -7.18 26.69 -22.08
CA VAL A 494 -6.99 25.46 -22.85
C VAL A 494 -5.58 25.37 -23.44
N ARG A 495 -4.99 26.49 -23.88
CA ARG A 495 -3.58 26.55 -24.31
C ARG A 495 -2.60 26.23 -23.18
N GLU A 496 -2.95 26.57 -21.94
CA GLU A 496 -2.20 26.16 -20.74
C GLU A 496 -2.38 24.65 -20.45
N ALA A 497 -3.60 24.13 -20.60
CA ALA A 497 -3.92 22.75 -20.25
C ALA A 497 -3.34 21.71 -21.21
N LEU A 498 -3.40 21.95 -22.53
CA LEU A 498 -2.99 20.99 -23.55
C LEU A 498 -1.56 20.45 -23.37
N PRO A 499 -0.50 21.28 -23.32
CA PRO A 499 0.86 20.76 -23.19
C PRO A 499 1.07 19.99 -21.88
N LEU A 500 0.38 20.38 -20.80
CA LEU A 500 0.43 19.66 -19.53
C LEU A 500 -0.30 18.31 -19.60
N LEU A 501 -1.44 18.23 -20.28
CA LEU A 501 -2.23 17.01 -20.39
C LEU A 501 -1.66 16.04 -21.45
N GLU A 502 -1.06 16.55 -22.51
CA GLU A 502 -0.24 15.74 -23.44
C GLU A 502 0.97 15.17 -22.73
N ARG A 503 1.65 16.01 -21.95
CA ARG A 503 2.86 15.56 -21.27
C ARG A 503 2.57 14.71 -20.06
N TYR A 504 1.45 14.89 -19.36
CA TYR A 504 1.26 14.27 -18.05
C TYR A 504 -0.13 13.66 -17.82
N GLY A 505 -1.15 14.03 -18.58
CA GLY A 505 -2.55 13.71 -18.32
C GLY A 505 -2.96 12.26 -18.62
N SER A 506 -4.24 11.97 -18.40
CA SER A 506 -4.87 10.75 -18.92
C SER A 506 -5.43 10.98 -20.32
N TYR A 507 -5.64 9.90 -21.07
CA TYR A 507 -6.29 9.90 -22.38
C TYR A 507 -7.63 10.65 -22.35
N GLU A 508 -8.48 10.37 -21.37
CA GLU A 508 -9.77 11.06 -21.20
C GLU A 508 -9.60 12.56 -20.97
N SER A 509 -8.63 12.95 -20.13
CA SER A 509 -8.41 14.37 -19.82
C SER A 509 -7.90 15.15 -21.02
N LEU A 510 -7.01 14.53 -21.81
CA LEU A 510 -6.53 15.11 -23.05
C LEU A 510 -7.65 15.18 -24.11
N ARG A 511 -8.46 14.13 -24.25
CA ARG A 511 -9.62 14.10 -25.15
C ARG A 511 -10.58 15.25 -24.86
N GLU A 512 -10.91 15.47 -23.58
CA GLU A 512 -11.77 16.58 -23.17
C GLU A 512 -11.15 17.96 -23.44
N ALA A 513 -9.84 18.13 -23.20
CA ALA A 513 -9.15 19.38 -23.50
C ALA A 513 -9.15 19.68 -25.01
N ASN A 514 -8.92 18.66 -25.84
CA ASN A 514 -9.00 18.76 -27.29
C ASN A 514 -10.41 19.10 -27.79
N GLU A 515 -11.44 18.56 -27.14
CA GLU A 515 -12.83 18.90 -27.44
C GLU A 515 -13.13 20.38 -27.15
N ILE A 516 -12.65 20.89 -26.00
CA ILE A 516 -12.75 22.31 -25.64
C ILE A 516 -11.98 23.17 -26.66
N ALA A 517 -10.75 22.79 -27.02
CA ALA A 517 -9.92 23.51 -27.99
C ALA A 517 -10.58 23.61 -29.36
N ARG A 518 -11.14 22.49 -29.85
CA ARG A 518 -11.87 22.43 -31.13
C ARG A 518 -13.09 23.36 -31.13
N ARG A 519 -13.87 23.38 -30.04
CA ARG A 519 -15.03 24.29 -29.90
C ARG A 519 -14.62 25.76 -29.87
N LEU A 520 -13.40 26.07 -29.46
CA LEU A 520 -12.86 27.42 -29.35
C LEU A 520 -12.03 27.86 -30.56
N GLY A 521 -11.83 26.99 -31.57
CA GLY A 521 -10.96 27.25 -32.71
C GLY A 521 -9.49 27.44 -32.31
N VAL A 522 -9.03 26.75 -31.26
CA VAL A 522 -7.62 26.71 -30.86
C VAL A 522 -6.99 25.49 -31.51
N ASN A 523 -6.02 25.74 -32.40
CA ASN A 523 -5.17 24.72 -32.99
C ASN A 523 -3.97 24.42 -32.10
#